data_AF-A0A249PDL1-F1
#
_entry.id   AF-A0A249PDL1-F1
#
_cell.length_a   1.000
_cell.length_b   1.000
_cell.length_c   1.000
_cell.angle_alpha   90.00
_cell.angle_beta   90.00
_cell.angle_gamma   90.00
#
_symmetry.space_group_name_H-M   'P 1'
#
loop_
_entity.id
_entity.type
_entity.pdbx_description
1 polymer ?
#
loop_
_entity_poly.entity_id
_entity_poly.type
_entity_poly.pdbx_seq_one_letter_code
_entity_poly.pdbx_strand_id
1 'polypeptide(L)' 'MFVPAVIEAAEEPPARRRKIAAKTAAPRAAIELEIGEATIRIAAGTDAATIAAVIQALRAQA' A
#
# COMPACT_ATOMS: atom_id res chain seq x y z
N MET A 1 -41.14 -3.04 -50.34
CA MET A 1 -41.85 -3.53 -49.15
C MET A 1 -40.82 -3.66 -48.03
N PHE A 2 -41.10 -3.14 -46.84
CA PHE A 2 -40.16 -3.12 -45.71
C PHE A 2 -40.48 -4.29 -44.77
N VAL A 3 -39.48 -5.12 -44.47
CA VAL A 3 -39.59 -6.23 -43.50
C VAL A 3 -38.64 -5.93 -42.34
N PRO A 4 -39.14 -5.76 -41.11
CA PRO A 4 -38.28 -5.54 -39.96
C PRO A 4 -37.56 -6.84 -39.57
N ALA A 5 -36.24 -6.77 -39.41
CA ALA A 5 -35.45 -7.87 -38.85
C ALA A 5 -35.66 -7.91 -37.33
N VAL A 6 -36.23 -9.00 -36.83
CA VAL A 6 -36.36 -9.27 -35.39
C VAL A 6 -35.13 -10.06 -34.97
N ILE A 7 -34.30 -9.47 -34.10
CA ILE A 7 -33.16 -10.15 -33.49
C ILE A 7 -33.60 -10.58 -32.09
N GLU A 8 -33.62 -11.89 -31.81
CA GLU A 8 -33.76 -12.40 -30.44
C GLU A 8 -32.54 -11.97 -29.62
N ALA A 9 -32.80 -11.29 -28.50
CA ALA A 9 -31.74 -10.89 -27.58
C ALA A 9 -31.16 -12.16 -26.94
N ALA A 10 -29.96 -12.55 -27.36
CA ALA A 10 -29.18 -13.54 -26.65
C ALA A 10 -28.85 -12.99 -25.25
N GLU A 11 -29.08 -13.78 -24.20
CA GLU A 11 -28.73 -13.41 -22.83
C GLU A 11 -27.24 -13.04 -22.76
N GLU A 12 -26.95 -11.80 -22.36
CA GLU A 12 -25.58 -11.37 -22.06
C GLU A 12 -25.07 -12.17 -20.85
N PRO A 13 -23.90 -12.83 -20.96
CA PRO A 13 -23.33 -13.53 -19.82
C PRO A 13 -23.04 -12.52 -18.69
N PRO A 14 -23.29 -12.88 -17.42
CA PRO A 14 -23.16 -11.94 -16.31
C PRO A 14 -21.75 -11.38 -16.25
N ALA A 15 -21.65 -10.05 -16.20
CA ALA A 15 -20.39 -9.33 -16.14
C ALA A 15 -19.53 -9.86 -14.98
N ARG A 16 -18.40 -10.50 -15.33
CA ARG A 16 -17.47 -11.08 -14.36
C ARG A 16 -16.87 -9.95 -13.54
N ARG A 17 -17.33 -9.79 -12.29
CA ARG A 17 -16.78 -8.78 -11.36
C ARG A 17 -15.27 -9.00 -11.19
N ARG A 18 -14.47 -8.12 -11.78
CA ARG A 18 -13.02 -8.07 -11.53
C ARG A 18 -12.82 -7.68 -10.07
N LYS A 19 -12.28 -8.60 -9.27
CA LYS A 19 -11.83 -8.29 -7.91
C LYS A 19 -10.62 -7.36 -8.05
N ILE A 20 -10.80 -6.08 -7.75
CA ILE A 20 -9.69 -5.15 -7.62
C ILE A 20 -8.94 -5.57 -6.37
N ALA A 21 -7.73 -6.11 -6.54
CA ALA A 21 -6.84 -6.36 -5.42
C ALA A 21 -6.57 -5.02 -4.72
N ALA A 22 -6.88 -4.94 -3.43
CA ALA A 22 -6.54 -3.78 -2.62
C ALA A 22 -5.02 -3.60 -2.70
N LYS A 23 -4.57 -2.48 -3.30
CA LYS A 23 -3.17 -2.08 -3.21
C LYS A 23 -2.90 -1.81 -1.74
N THR A 24 -2.23 -2.73 -1.06
CA THR A 24 -1.63 -2.50 0.24
C THR A 24 -0.59 -1.40 0.04
N ALA A 25 -0.97 -0.15 0.33
CA ALA A 25 0.00 0.92 0.40
C ALA A 25 1.02 0.52 1.47
N ALA A 26 2.30 0.50 1.12
CA ALA A 26 3.35 0.27 2.10
C ALA A 26 3.14 1.25 3.27
N PRO A 27 3.24 0.80 4.53
CA PRO A 27 3.05 1.70 5.66
C PRO A 27 4.07 2.83 5.54
N ARG A 28 3.56 4.04 5.28
CA ARG A 28 4.39 5.24 5.22
C ARG A 28 5.01 5.41 6.60
N ALA A 29 6.35 5.45 6.67
CA ALA A 29 7.04 5.76 7.91
C ALA A 29 6.50 7.10 8.44
N ALA A 30 6.20 7.16 9.73
CA ALA A 30 5.71 8.38 10.35
C ALA A 30 6.85 9.41 10.44
N ILE A 31 8.08 8.94 10.65
CA ILE A 31 9.28 9.76 10.80
C ILE A 31 10.44 9.10 10.05
N GLU A 32 11.20 9.90 9.31
CA GLU A 32 12.52 9.54 8.81
C GLU A 32 13.57 10.39 9.54
N LEU A 33 14.61 9.75 10.06
CA LEU A 33 15.67 10.37 10.84
C LEU A 33 17.03 9.98 10.26
N GLU A 34 17.92 10.95 10.11
CA GLU A 34 19.29 10.74 9.65
C GLU A 34 20.27 10.93 10.81
N ILE A 35 21.18 9.98 11.00
CA ILE A 35 22.24 10.03 12.00
C ILE A 35 23.55 9.60 11.36
N GLY A 36 24.46 10.55 11.12
CA GLY A 36 25.66 10.28 10.33
C GLY A 36 25.28 9.85 8.93
N GLU A 37 25.77 8.69 8.47
CA GLU A 37 25.41 8.10 7.18
C GLU A 37 24.24 7.09 7.27
N ALA A 38 23.63 6.93 8.45
CA ALA A 38 22.52 5.99 8.65
C ALA A 38 21.16 6.69 8.56
N THR A 39 20.27 6.15 7.73
CA THR A 39 18.86 6.56 7.66
C THR A 39 17.98 5.58 8.44
N ILE A 40 17.20 6.11 9.40
CA ILE A 40 16.27 5.35 10.24
C ILE A 40 14.84 5.71 9.86
N ARG A 41 14.01 4.69 9.60
CA ARG A 41 12.58 4.85 9.33
C ARG A 41 11.77 4.33 10.51
N ILE A 42 10.95 5.20 11.09
CA ILE A 42 10.13 4.90 12.27
C ILE A 42 8.68 4.82 11.84
N ALA A 43 8.07 3.66 12.04
CA ALA A 43 6.66 3.45 11.76
C ALA A 43 5.77 4.06 12.85
N ALA A 44 4.50 4.32 12.52
CA ALA A 44 3.53 4.69 13.54
C ALA A 44 3.38 3.56 14.58
N GLY A 45 3.38 3.91 15.87
CA GLY A 45 3.25 2.96 16.96
C GLY A 45 4.55 2.29 17.42
N THR A 46 5.71 2.69 16.89
CA THR A 46 6.99 2.28 17.47
C THR A 46 7.16 2.85 18.88
N ASP A 47 7.59 2.00 19.81
CA ASP A 47 7.83 2.37 21.20
C ASP A 47 9.01 3.36 21.36
N ALA A 48 8.84 4.36 22.24
CA ALA A 48 9.82 5.41 22.44
C ALA A 48 11.13 4.91 23.05
N ALA A 49 11.08 3.91 23.95
CA ALA A 49 12.30 3.34 24.53
C ALA A 49 13.10 2.59 23.47
N THR A 50 12.41 1.91 22.55
CA THR A 50 13.04 1.26 21.39
C THR A 50 13.75 2.28 20.50
N ILE A 51 13.10 3.40 20.16
CA ILE A 51 13.72 4.47 19.36
C ILE A 51 14.97 5.00 20.07
N ALA A 52 14.87 5.29 21.37
CA ALA A 52 15.99 5.80 22.16
C ALA A 52 17.16 4.80 22.23
N ALA A 53 16.88 3.50 22.39
CA ALA A 53 17.90 2.46 22.42
C ALA A 53 18.68 2.37 21.10
N VAL A 54 17.98 2.41 19.97
CA VAL A 54 18.62 2.39 18.63
C VAL A 54 19.52 3.61 18.45
N ILE A 55 19.04 4.80 18.79
CA ILE A 55 19.85 6.04 18.70
C ILE A 55 21.09 5.94 19.57
N GLN A 56 20.97 5.46 20.81
CA GLN A 56 22.10 5.29 21.71
C GLN A 56 23.11 4.28 21.17
N ALA A 57 22.65 3.15 20.65
CA ALA A 57 23.50 2.13 20.06
C ALA A 57 24.29 2.67 18.86
N LEU A 58 23.66 3.46 17.99
CA LEU A 58 24.33 4.08 16.85
C LEU A 58 25.36 5.13 17.28
N ARG A 59 25.02 5.95 18.27
CA ARG A 59 25.97 6.93 18.82
C ARG A 59 27.19 6.30 19.49
N ALA A 60 27.05 5.10 20.05
CA ALA A 60 28.15 4.38 20.68
C ALA A 60 29.13 3.74 19.67
N GLN A 61 28.73 3.64 18.40
CA GLN A 61 29.55 3.10 17.32
C GLN A 61 30.32 4.19 16.55
N ALA A 62 30.06 5.46 16.86
CA ALA A 62 30.66 6.64 16.23
C ALA A 62 31.88 7.16 17.00
#